data_AF-A0AAD3TY94-F1
#
_entry.id   AF-A0AAD3TY94-F1
#
_cell.length_a   1.000
_cell.length_b   1.000
_cell.length_c   1.000
_cell.angle_alpha   90.00
_cell.angle_beta   90.00
_cell.angle_gamma   90.00
#
_symmetry.space_group_name_H-M   'P 1'
#
loop_
_entity.id
_entity.type
_entity.pdbx_description
1 polymer ?
#
loop_
_entity_poly.entity_id
_entity_poly.type
_entity_poly.pdbx_seq_one_letter_code
_entity_poly.pdbx_strand_id
1 'polypeptide(L)'
;MSAKPANRRRRSSSVTTALRQVPLNKQTSNINMRETVKPLTKGAPRRSPDDLPERYKSLGLSADIKSGRWMLVPSSAFMLMMIPVILWANQWMLIDLGLMGSFTVNPFAWMIFPSYRLSNGLYTKGVLDFVFIGYYIIFWSFVRQFVTLYILRPLGRKFGIKGSKVMRFTEQGYAVFYFGIMGIAGILVMKQLPTWWYKTEHFWLGYPHREMTWRLKTYYLMQAAYWCQQTIILALKIEKPRKDFKELVAHHIVTLWLVGWSYGISLTYIGVSVFVTMDVSDIFLAFAKCVNYVNEAWSGPPFAVFVCVWTYLRHYLNIKILYSVYTEFNKIPFDQRQAFDPLNDNWMVGWMKWQIFVPIFLLQCINLFWYFLIWRILVRIVLFDVIKDERSDDEDSDSESKQVGEADKAE
;
A
#
# COMPACT_ATOMS: atom_id res chain seq x y z
N MET A 1 -43.91 21.22 -50.70
CA MET A 1 -44.33 20.34 -49.58
C MET A 1 -43.60 19.01 -49.79
N SER A 2 -42.48 18.73 -49.14
CA SER A 2 -42.24 18.38 -47.71
C SER A 2 -42.26 16.86 -47.46
N ALA A 3 -41.15 16.37 -46.88
CA ALA A 3 -40.93 15.21 -46.00
C ALA A 3 -39.90 14.20 -46.55
N LYS A 4 -38.62 14.31 -46.18
CA LYS A 4 -37.90 13.76 -45.00
C LYS A 4 -37.62 12.25 -45.05
N PRO A 5 -36.35 11.81 -44.87
CA PRO A 5 -35.99 10.39 -44.77
C PRO A 5 -36.21 9.85 -43.35
N ALA A 6 -36.70 8.62 -43.25
CA ALA A 6 -36.96 7.93 -41.98
C ALA A 6 -35.66 7.36 -41.39
N ASN A 7 -35.26 7.90 -40.24
CA ASN A 7 -34.13 7.49 -39.43
C ASN A 7 -34.57 6.35 -38.48
N ARG A 8 -34.10 5.11 -38.70
CA ARG A 8 -34.48 3.95 -37.89
C ARG A 8 -33.55 3.83 -36.67
N ARG A 9 -33.94 4.45 -35.55
CA ARG A 9 -33.29 4.30 -34.23
C ARG A 9 -33.50 2.88 -33.66
N ARG A 10 -32.41 2.34 -33.10
CA ARG A 10 -32.28 1.08 -32.36
C ARG A 10 -33.27 1.00 -31.18
N ARG A 11 -33.98 -0.13 -31.07
CA ARG A 11 -34.88 -0.48 -29.95
C ARG A 11 -34.08 -0.75 -28.67
N SER A 12 -34.43 -0.06 -27.59
CA SER A 12 -34.03 -0.37 -26.21
C SER A 12 -34.88 -1.51 -25.64
N SER A 13 -34.27 -2.41 -24.85
CA SER A 13 -34.94 -3.54 -24.22
C SER A 13 -35.75 -3.14 -22.98
N SER A 14 -37.00 -3.63 -22.95
CA SER A 14 -38.14 -3.33 -22.07
C SER A 14 -38.00 -3.64 -20.56
N VAL A 15 -36.79 -3.82 -20.01
CA VAL A 15 -36.61 -4.26 -18.61
C VAL A 15 -36.26 -3.10 -17.66
N THR A 16 -35.65 -2.02 -18.17
CA THR A 16 -35.21 -0.87 -17.37
C THR A 16 -36.35 0.09 -16.99
N THR A 17 -37.45 0.08 -17.74
CA THR A 17 -38.61 0.96 -17.49
C THR A 17 -39.49 0.47 -16.34
N ALA A 18 -39.46 -0.83 -16.04
CA ALA A 18 -40.32 -1.45 -15.02
C ALA A 18 -39.82 -1.23 -13.57
N LEU A 19 -38.51 -1.06 -13.35
CA LEU A 19 -37.93 -0.93 -12.01
C LEU A 19 -38.04 0.48 -11.40
N ARG A 20 -38.60 1.47 -12.12
CA ARG A 20 -38.78 2.85 -11.64
C ARG A 20 -40.15 3.14 -11.02
N GLN A 21 -41.06 2.17 -10.94
CA GLN A 21 -42.45 2.40 -10.53
C GLN A 21 -42.81 1.95 -9.10
N VAL A 22 -41.84 1.74 -8.20
CA VAL A 22 -42.13 1.47 -6.79
C VAL A 22 -42.02 2.77 -5.98
N PRO A 23 -43.13 3.35 -5.49
CA PRO A 23 -43.08 4.55 -4.66
C PRO A 23 -42.84 4.16 -3.20
N LEU A 24 -41.76 4.69 -2.60
CA LEU A 24 -41.62 4.76 -1.14
C LEU A 24 -42.24 6.06 -0.63
N ASN A 25 -42.87 5.92 0.53
CA ASN A 25 -43.93 6.75 1.10
C ASN A 25 -43.62 8.25 1.20
N LYS A 26 -44.63 9.08 0.87
CA LYS A 26 -44.66 10.52 1.13
C LYS A 26 -45.01 10.77 2.60
N GLN A 27 -44.23 11.62 3.26
CA GLN A 27 -44.73 12.42 4.38
C GLN A 27 -44.56 13.90 4.03
N THR A 28 -45.71 14.55 3.93
CA THR A 28 -45.92 15.93 3.52
C THR A 28 -45.70 16.85 4.72
N SER A 29 -44.93 17.91 4.57
CA SER A 29 -45.04 19.09 5.42
C SER A 29 -44.90 20.36 4.57
N ASN A 30 -46.01 21.05 4.40
CA ASN A 30 -46.10 22.39 3.80
C ASN A 30 -45.42 23.42 4.70
N ILE A 31 -44.45 24.16 4.18
CA ILE A 31 -44.12 25.51 4.69
C ILE A 31 -43.83 26.42 3.49
N ASN A 32 -44.67 27.45 3.35
CA ASN A 32 -44.47 28.62 2.51
C ASN A 32 -43.15 29.30 2.87
N MET A 33 -42.25 29.53 1.90
CA MET A 33 -41.19 30.51 2.06
C MET A 33 -41.02 31.30 0.76
N ARG A 34 -41.28 32.62 0.87
CA ARG A 34 -41.00 33.64 -0.13
C ARG A 34 -39.61 33.41 -0.73
N GLU A 35 -39.53 33.35 -2.06
CA GLU A 35 -38.27 33.48 -2.79
C GLU A 35 -37.62 34.81 -2.43
N THR A 36 -36.62 34.76 -1.56
CA THR A 36 -35.60 35.80 -1.50
C THR A 36 -34.55 35.37 -2.50
N VAL A 37 -34.53 36.06 -3.65
CA VAL A 37 -33.47 35.90 -4.66
C VAL A 37 -32.15 36.24 -3.97
N LYS A 38 -31.36 35.20 -3.64
CA LYS A 38 -29.97 35.39 -3.23
C LYS A 38 -29.20 35.91 -4.45
N PRO A 39 -28.38 36.97 -4.31
CA PRO A 39 -27.53 37.39 -5.40
C PRO A 39 -26.61 36.22 -5.78
N LEU A 40 -26.41 36.01 -7.08
CA LEU A 40 -25.43 35.07 -7.61
C LEU A 40 -24.10 35.28 -6.88
N THR A 41 -23.77 34.35 -6.00
CA THR A 41 -22.44 34.27 -5.41
C THR A 41 -21.49 34.16 -6.59
N LYS A 42 -20.55 35.10 -6.71
CA LYS A 42 -19.47 35.06 -7.70
C LYS A 42 -19.01 33.61 -7.82
N GLY A 43 -19.19 33.02 -9.00
CA GLY A 43 -18.88 31.62 -9.24
C GLY A 43 -17.50 31.31 -8.67
N ALA A 44 -17.39 30.23 -7.91
CA ALA A 44 -16.13 29.80 -7.35
C ALA A 44 -15.05 29.84 -8.47
N PRO A 45 -13.85 30.38 -8.19
CA PRO A 45 -12.83 30.54 -9.22
C PRO A 45 -12.64 29.22 -9.97
N ARG A 46 -12.68 29.29 -11.31
CA ARG A 46 -12.53 28.14 -12.20
C ARG A 46 -11.16 27.51 -11.89
N ARG A 47 -11.17 26.37 -11.19
CA ARG A 47 -9.93 25.68 -10.79
C ARG A 47 -9.16 25.30 -12.04
N SER A 48 -7.85 25.47 -11.98
CA SER A 48 -6.99 24.90 -13.02
C SER A 48 -7.12 23.37 -12.96
N PRO A 49 -7.16 22.67 -14.10
CA PRO A 49 -7.04 21.20 -14.14
C PRO A 49 -5.79 20.69 -13.38
N ASP A 50 -4.82 21.59 -13.18
CA ASP A 50 -3.56 21.39 -12.50
C ASP A 50 -3.57 21.69 -10.99
N ASP A 51 -4.70 22.09 -10.41
CA ASP A 51 -4.80 22.34 -8.98
C ASP A 51 -4.93 21.04 -8.17
N LEU A 52 -4.24 20.98 -7.02
CA LEU A 52 -4.42 19.85 -6.11
C LEU A 52 -5.85 19.85 -5.54
N PRO A 53 -6.46 18.67 -5.38
CA PRO A 53 -7.75 18.56 -4.69
C PRO A 53 -7.71 19.17 -3.29
N GLU A 54 -8.81 19.77 -2.83
CA GLU A 54 -8.91 20.47 -1.52
C GLU A 54 -8.48 19.63 -0.31
N ARG A 55 -8.60 18.31 -0.41
CA ARG A 55 -8.16 17.38 0.64
C ARG A 55 -6.67 17.39 0.92
N TYR A 56 -5.85 17.92 0.00
CA TYR A 56 -4.39 18.06 0.15
C TYR A 56 -3.99 19.42 0.75
N LYS A 57 -4.96 20.31 0.99
CA LYS A 57 -4.72 21.59 1.67
C LYS A 57 -4.96 21.44 3.17
N SER A 58 -4.06 22.01 3.97
CA SER A 58 -4.18 22.04 5.43
C SER A 58 -5.31 22.97 5.87
N LEU A 59 -6.06 22.53 6.89
CA LEU A 59 -7.00 23.40 7.63
C LEU A 59 -6.45 23.83 8.99
N GLY A 60 -5.14 23.63 9.21
CA GLY A 60 -4.48 23.77 10.49
C GLY A 60 -4.35 22.44 11.23
N LEU A 61 -3.28 22.29 12.03
CA LEU A 61 -2.87 21.01 12.61
C LEU A 61 -3.98 20.31 13.41
N SER A 62 -4.67 21.02 14.30
CA SER A 62 -5.74 20.44 15.14
C SER A 62 -6.93 19.94 14.32
N ALA A 63 -7.35 20.70 13.31
CA ALA A 63 -8.42 20.30 12.40
C ALA A 63 -7.99 19.11 11.52
N ASP A 64 -6.74 19.11 11.06
CA ASP A 64 -6.20 18.03 10.24
C ASP A 64 -6.05 16.72 11.01
N ILE A 65 -5.72 16.79 12.31
CA ILE A 65 -5.69 15.62 13.21
C ILE A 65 -7.10 15.04 13.37
N LYS A 66 -8.06 15.87 13.78
CA LYS A 66 -9.46 15.43 14.01
C LYS A 66 -10.12 14.86 12.77
N SER A 67 -9.78 15.38 11.60
CA SER A 67 -10.35 14.95 10.32
C SER A 67 -9.55 13.84 9.61
N GLY A 68 -8.39 13.42 10.16
CA GLY A 68 -7.50 12.45 9.50
C GLY A 68 -6.77 12.98 8.26
N ARG A 69 -6.92 14.27 7.93
CA ARG A 69 -6.25 14.91 6.78
C ARG A 69 -4.74 14.94 6.91
N TRP A 70 -4.21 14.81 8.13
CA TRP A 70 -2.77 14.73 8.36
C TRP A 70 -2.08 13.62 7.54
N MET A 71 -2.78 12.55 7.14
CA MET A 71 -2.23 11.50 6.26
C MET A 71 -2.07 11.93 4.79
N LEU A 72 -2.73 13.02 4.40
CA LEU A 72 -2.74 13.57 3.04
C LEU A 72 -2.01 14.91 2.94
N VAL A 73 -1.90 15.63 4.06
CA VAL A 73 -1.30 16.94 4.13
C VAL A 73 0.13 16.81 4.66
N PRO A 74 1.17 17.08 3.83
CA PRO A 74 2.56 16.82 4.19
C PRO A 74 3.04 17.67 5.37
N SER A 75 2.60 18.93 5.48
CA SER A 75 2.97 19.80 6.61
C SER A 75 2.45 19.27 7.94
N SER A 76 1.21 18.79 7.99
CA SER A 76 0.60 18.25 9.21
C SER A 76 1.23 16.91 9.60
N ALA A 77 1.51 16.02 8.63
CA ALA A 77 2.27 14.80 8.87
C ALA A 77 3.68 15.08 9.41
N PHE A 78 4.37 16.06 8.83
CA PHE A 78 5.72 16.46 9.25
C PHE A 78 5.73 16.94 10.70
N MET A 79 4.80 17.84 11.07
CA MET A 79 4.69 18.33 12.44
C MET A 79 4.46 17.19 13.44
N LEU A 80 3.56 16.25 13.13
CA LEU A 80 3.31 15.07 13.97
C LEU A 80 4.56 14.18 14.10
N MET A 81 5.26 13.94 13.00
CA MET A 81 6.49 13.14 12.98
C MET A 81 7.62 13.78 13.80
N MET A 82 7.71 15.11 13.83
CA MET A 82 8.76 15.84 14.54
C MET A 82 8.53 15.94 16.06
N ILE A 83 7.29 15.82 16.55
CA ILE A 83 6.99 15.92 17.98
C ILE A 83 7.84 14.94 18.83
N PRO A 84 7.85 13.62 18.57
CA PRO A 84 8.69 12.70 19.34
C PRO A 84 10.18 12.96 19.21
N VAL A 85 10.65 13.40 18.03
CA VAL A 85 12.06 13.72 17.78
C VAL A 85 12.52 14.91 18.61
N ILE A 86 11.72 15.97 18.65
CA ILE A 86 12.00 17.17 19.45
C ILE A 86 11.95 16.84 20.94
N LEU A 87 10.95 16.07 21.38
CA LEU A 87 10.84 15.69 22.79
C LEU A 87 12.00 14.77 23.22
N TRP A 88 12.42 13.85 22.34
CA TRP A 88 13.61 13.03 22.56
C TRP A 88 14.87 13.88 22.71
N ALA A 89 15.10 14.82 21.77
CA ALA A 89 16.27 15.70 21.77
C ALA A 89 16.29 16.65 22.97
N ASN A 90 15.14 17.22 23.34
CA ASN A 90 15.02 18.08 24.52
C ASN A 90 15.35 17.33 25.80
N GLN A 91 14.83 16.12 25.99
CA GLN A 91 15.18 15.32 27.17
C GLN A 91 16.67 14.96 27.19
N TRP A 92 17.25 14.60 26.04
CA TRP A 92 18.69 14.34 25.95
C TRP A 92 19.52 15.56 26.36
N MET A 93 19.15 16.75 25.88
CA MET A 93 19.79 18.02 26.26
C MET A 93 19.64 18.33 27.75
N LEU A 94 18.48 18.07 28.36
CA LEU A 94 18.27 18.27 29.80
C LEU A 94 19.14 17.34 30.65
N ILE A 95 19.39 16.11 30.19
CA ILE A 95 20.32 15.17 30.86
C ILE A 95 21.76 15.69 30.75
N ASP A 96 22.17 16.13 29.57
CA ASP A 96 23.54 16.63 29.31
C ASP A 96 23.85 17.89 30.13
N LEU A 97 22.87 18.78 30.29
CA LEU A 97 22.97 19.97 31.14
C LEU A 97 22.90 19.68 32.65
N GLY A 98 22.77 18.41 33.07
CA GLY A 98 22.66 18.00 34.46
C GLY A 98 21.33 18.40 35.14
N LEU A 99 20.34 18.84 34.37
CA LEU A 99 19.01 19.22 34.87
C LEU A 99 18.10 17.99 35.11
N MET A 100 18.47 16.83 34.56
CA MET A 100 17.84 15.54 34.79
C MET A 100 18.89 14.48 35.15
N GLY A 101 18.48 13.46 35.91
CA GLY A 101 19.38 12.36 36.28
C GLY A 101 19.87 11.58 35.06
N SER A 102 21.14 11.19 35.06
CA SER A 102 21.79 10.46 33.95
C SER A 102 21.17 9.09 33.62
N PHE A 103 20.39 8.53 34.55
CA PHE A 103 19.69 7.24 34.39
C PHE A 103 18.22 7.40 33.97
N THR A 104 17.77 8.62 33.63
CA THR A 104 16.39 8.83 33.18
C THR A 104 16.17 8.21 31.80
N VAL A 105 15.23 7.27 31.73
CA VAL A 105 14.84 6.62 30.46
C VAL A 105 14.11 7.64 29.60
N ASN A 106 14.47 7.71 28.33
CA ASN A 106 13.78 8.55 27.35
C ASN A 106 12.64 7.77 26.68
N PRO A 107 11.36 8.03 27.02
CA PRO A 107 10.24 7.25 26.48
C PRO A 107 10.03 7.46 24.98
N PHE A 108 10.51 8.58 24.43
CA PHE A 108 10.42 8.86 22.99
C PHE A 108 11.46 8.06 22.19
N ALA A 109 12.50 7.53 22.84
CA ALA A 109 13.45 6.64 22.20
C ALA A 109 12.78 5.37 21.67
N TRP A 110 11.70 4.89 22.32
CA TRP A 110 10.94 3.72 21.89
C TRP A 110 10.17 3.93 20.58
N MET A 111 9.88 5.19 20.23
CA MET A 111 9.26 5.55 18.96
C MET A 111 10.30 5.60 17.84
N ILE A 112 11.51 6.10 18.14
CA ILE A 112 12.53 6.44 17.14
C ILE A 112 13.48 5.26 16.86
N PHE A 113 13.80 4.46 17.88
CA PHE A 113 14.79 3.39 17.80
C PHE A 113 14.18 2.03 18.16
N PRO A 114 14.66 0.92 17.55
CA PRO A 114 14.26 -0.41 17.96
C PRO A 114 14.54 -0.66 19.45
N SER A 115 13.53 -1.14 20.17
CA SER A 115 13.62 -1.44 21.62
C SER A 115 14.14 -2.86 21.89
N TYR A 116 14.35 -3.23 23.16
CA TYR A 116 14.74 -4.59 23.59
C TYR A 116 16.09 -5.09 23.08
N ARG A 117 17.13 -4.25 23.22
CA ARG A 117 18.51 -4.64 22.97
C ARG A 117 19.01 -5.56 24.10
N LEU A 118 19.59 -6.69 23.72
CA LEU A 118 20.19 -7.69 24.61
C LEU A 118 21.66 -7.36 24.91
N SER A 119 22.23 -8.01 25.92
CA SER A 119 23.64 -7.83 26.33
C SER A 119 24.64 -8.20 25.23
N ASN A 120 24.30 -9.17 24.37
CA ASN A 120 25.10 -9.59 23.22
C ASN A 120 24.99 -8.61 22.02
N GLY A 121 24.24 -7.51 22.16
CA GLY A 121 24.05 -6.51 21.13
C GLY A 121 22.96 -6.83 20.09
N LEU A 122 22.34 -8.01 20.17
CA LEU A 122 21.17 -8.38 19.35
C LEU A 122 19.89 -7.85 19.98
N TYR A 123 18.77 -8.08 19.32
CA TYR A 123 17.45 -7.56 19.70
C TYR A 123 16.44 -8.69 19.75
N THR A 124 15.46 -8.58 20.65
CA THR A 124 14.30 -9.47 20.72
C THR A 124 13.00 -8.69 20.46
N LYS A 125 11.88 -9.39 20.30
CA LYS A 125 10.55 -8.78 20.14
C LYS A 125 9.98 -8.31 21.47
N GLY A 126 9.08 -7.33 21.45
CA GLY A 126 8.28 -6.96 22.61
C GLY A 126 7.24 -5.87 22.34
N VAL A 127 6.46 -5.51 23.36
CA VAL A 127 5.28 -4.63 23.22
C VAL A 127 5.61 -3.21 22.75
N LEU A 128 6.80 -2.68 23.09
CA LEU A 128 7.25 -1.36 22.62
C LEU A 128 7.46 -1.31 21.11
N ASP A 129 7.55 -2.46 20.42
CA ASP A 129 7.62 -2.49 18.97
C ASP A 129 6.33 -1.97 18.32
N PHE A 130 5.17 -2.08 18.99
CA PHE A 130 3.93 -1.46 18.52
C PHE A 130 3.96 0.07 18.58
N VAL A 131 4.67 0.63 19.57
CA VAL A 131 4.88 2.08 19.69
C VAL A 131 5.76 2.58 18.54
N PHE A 132 6.83 1.84 18.23
CA PHE A 132 7.66 2.08 17.04
C PHE A 132 6.81 2.04 15.76
N ILE A 133 6.02 0.98 15.56
CA ILE A 133 5.14 0.85 14.38
C ILE A 133 4.17 2.03 14.28
N GLY A 134 3.52 2.43 15.39
CA GLY A 134 2.59 3.55 15.42
C GLY A 134 3.23 4.87 15.00
N TYR A 135 4.44 5.15 15.50
CA TYR A 135 5.21 6.32 15.07
C TYR A 135 5.57 6.24 13.58
N TYR A 136 6.03 5.09 13.11
CA TYR A 136 6.46 4.95 11.72
C TYR A 136 5.31 4.91 10.69
N ILE A 137 4.06 4.69 11.11
CA ILE A 137 2.87 4.96 10.26
C ILE A 137 2.78 6.46 9.93
N ILE A 138 3.07 7.33 10.91
CA ILE A 138 3.08 8.78 10.71
C ILE A 138 4.25 9.17 9.80
N PHE A 139 5.44 8.63 10.07
CA PHE A 139 6.62 8.80 9.22
C PHE A 139 6.33 8.42 7.76
N TRP A 140 5.78 7.24 7.50
CA TRP A 140 5.48 6.78 6.14
C TRP A 140 4.40 7.63 5.47
N SER A 141 3.42 8.13 6.23
CA SER A 141 2.43 9.07 5.71
C SER A 141 3.08 10.39 5.27
N PHE A 142 4.00 10.94 6.07
CA PHE A 142 4.78 12.12 5.68
C PHE A 142 5.62 11.84 4.43
N VAL A 143 6.45 10.80 4.44
CA VAL A 143 7.34 10.44 3.32
C VAL A 143 6.54 10.26 2.04
N ARG A 144 5.40 9.57 2.12
CA ARG A 144 4.49 9.40 0.99
C ARG A 144 4.06 10.71 0.38
N GLN A 145 3.48 11.60 1.17
CA GLN A 145 2.97 12.87 0.66
C GLN A 145 4.09 13.77 0.18
N PHE A 146 5.22 13.77 0.89
CA PHE A 146 6.39 14.54 0.51
C PHE A 146 6.92 14.13 -0.87
N VAL A 147 7.21 12.83 -1.04
CA VAL A 147 7.72 12.29 -2.30
C VAL A 147 6.71 12.47 -3.43
N THR A 148 5.42 12.19 -3.18
CA THR A 148 4.36 12.31 -4.20
C THR A 148 4.19 13.75 -4.68
N LEU A 149 4.07 14.70 -3.76
CA LEU A 149 3.69 16.08 -4.09
C LEU A 149 4.88 16.97 -4.47
N TYR A 150 6.03 16.82 -3.80
CA TYR A 150 7.18 17.72 -3.98
C TYR A 150 8.26 17.15 -4.89
N ILE A 151 8.33 15.83 -5.08
CA ILE A 151 9.35 15.20 -5.94
C ILE A 151 8.73 14.69 -7.25
N LEU A 152 7.81 13.73 -7.14
CA LEU A 152 7.29 12.99 -8.30
C LEU A 152 6.33 13.82 -9.16
N ARG A 153 5.51 14.68 -8.55
CA ARG A 153 4.54 15.49 -9.31
C ARG A 153 5.24 16.54 -10.19
N PRO A 154 6.22 17.33 -9.69
CA PRO A 154 7.04 18.17 -10.56
C PRO A 154 7.78 17.38 -11.64
N LEU A 155 8.29 16.18 -11.31
CA LEU A 155 8.99 15.32 -12.25
C LEU A 155 8.07 14.82 -13.37
N GLY A 156 6.87 14.33 -13.05
CA GLY A 156 5.88 13.89 -14.03
C GLY A 156 5.47 15.02 -14.99
N ARG A 157 5.38 16.25 -14.49
CA ARG A 157 5.15 17.44 -15.32
C ARG A 157 6.31 17.75 -16.26
N LYS A 158 7.56 17.62 -15.78
CA LYS A 158 8.75 17.77 -16.63
C LYS A 158 8.81 16.70 -17.73
N PHE A 159 8.28 15.51 -17.47
CA PHE A 159 8.10 14.46 -18.49
C PHE A 159 6.89 14.67 -19.42
N GLY A 160 6.17 15.80 -19.30
CA GLY A 160 5.08 16.14 -20.20
C GLY A 160 3.73 15.47 -19.87
N ILE A 161 3.62 14.78 -18.73
CA ILE A 161 2.36 14.18 -18.29
C ILE A 161 1.38 15.28 -17.86
N LYS A 162 0.14 15.22 -18.35
CA LYS A 162 -0.91 16.23 -18.09
C LYS A 162 -2.15 15.61 -17.43
N GLY A 163 -2.93 16.46 -16.77
CA GLY A 163 -4.23 16.10 -16.22
C GLY A 163 -4.19 15.04 -15.11
N SER A 164 -5.21 14.19 -15.07
CA SER A 164 -5.40 13.11 -14.08
C SER A 164 -4.27 12.08 -14.08
N LYS A 165 -3.61 11.87 -15.21
CA LYS A 165 -2.49 10.91 -15.37
C LYS A 165 -1.29 11.25 -14.48
N VAL A 166 -1.09 12.52 -14.12
CA VAL A 166 0.00 12.94 -13.22
C VAL A 166 -0.12 12.26 -11.85
N MET A 167 -1.33 12.18 -11.29
CA MET A 167 -1.53 11.56 -9.98
C MET A 167 -1.31 10.04 -10.01
N ARG A 168 -1.63 9.40 -11.14
CA ARG A 168 -1.36 7.96 -11.34
C ARG A 168 0.11 7.67 -11.49
N PHE A 169 0.81 8.51 -12.24
CA PHE A 169 2.27 8.48 -12.31
C PHE A 169 2.88 8.65 -10.92
N THR A 170 2.40 9.59 -10.09
CA THR A 170 2.96 9.78 -8.76
C THR A 170 2.66 8.61 -7.81
N GLU A 171 1.47 8.00 -7.91
CA GLU A 171 1.12 6.76 -7.17
C GLU A 171 2.08 5.61 -7.51
N GLN A 172 2.35 5.36 -8.80
CA GLN A 172 3.29 4.30 -9.20
C GLN A 172 4.75 4.70 -8.93
N GLY A 173 5.11 5.98 -9.12
CA GLY A 173 6.45 6.48 -8.80
C GLY A 173 6.78 6.35 -7.31
N TYR A 174 5.78 6.54 -6.43
CA TYR A 174 5.97 6.30 -5.00
C TYR A 174 6.19 4.81 -4.71
N ALA A 175 5.50 3.91 -5.42
CA ALA A 175 5.76 2.48 -5.32
C ALA A 175 7.20 2.13 -5.76
N VAL A 176 7.70 2.69 -6.87
CA VAL A 176 9.11 2.53 -7.28
C VAL A 176 10.06 3.03 -6.18
N PHE A 177 9.80 4.20 -5.61
CA PHE A 177 10.61 4.77 -4.52
C PHE A 177 10.65 3.85 -3.29
N TYR A 178 9.47 3.45 -2.80
CA TYR A 178 9.36 2.65 -1.59
C TYR A 178 9.94 1.25 -1.79
N PHE A 179 9.44 0.50 -2.79
CA PHE A 179 9.90 -0.86 -3.04
C PHE A 179 11.35 -0.89 -3.51
N GLY A 180 11.86 0.17 -4.14
CA GLY A 180 13.27 0.30 -4.48
C GLY A 180 14.15 0.31 -3.23
N ILE A 181 13.84 1.19 -2.28
CA ILE A 181 14.61 1.31 -1.03
C ILE A 181 14.44 0.05 -0.17
N MET A 182 13.19 -0.39 0.05
CA MET A 182 12.89 -1.51 0.93
C MET A 182 13.26 -2.87 0.31
N GLY A 183 13.14 -3.02 -1.01
CA GLY A 183 13.60 -4.21 -1.72
C GLY A 183 15.12 -4.36 -1.66
N ILE A 184 15.88 -3.27 -1.87
CA ILE A 184 17.35 -3.29 -1.70
C ILE A 184 17.71 -3.59 -0.24
N ALA A 185 17.07 -2.92 0.72
CA ALA A 185 17.29 -3.17 2.15
C ALA A 185 17.00 -4.63 2.51
N GLY A 186 15.91 -5.21 1.99
CA GLY A 186 15.53 -6.60 2.19
C GLY A 186 16.56 -7.58 1.65
N ILE A 187 17.09 -7.34 0.44
CA ILE A 187 18.20 -8.14 -0.12
C ILE A 187 19.43 -8.06 0.78
N LEU A 188 19.81 -6.86 1.25
CA LEU A 188 20.97 -6.67 2.11
C LEU A 188 20.81 -7.34 3.48
N VAL A 189 19.61 -7.31 4.06
CA VAL A 189 19.27 -8.04 5.29
C VAL A 189 19.34 -9.54 5.04
N MET A 190 18.73 -10.04 3.97
CA MET A 190 18.70 -11.46 3.64
C MET A 190 20.12 -12.02 3.40
N LYS A 191 21.03 -11.25 2.79
CA LYS A 191 22.45 -11.63 2.62
C LYS A 191 23.17 -11.96 3.92
N GLN A 192 22.73 -11.36 5.03
CA GLN A 192 23.31 -11.59 6.36
C GLN A 192 22.66 -12.77 7.09
N LEU A 193 21.59 -13.33 6.54
CA LEU A 193 20.88 -14.47 7.10
C LEU A 193 21.37 -15.77 6.44
N PRO A 194 21.32 -16.91 7.17
CA PRO A 194 21.66 -18.21 6.60
C PRO A 194 20.72 -18.63 5.46
N THR A 195 19.58 -17.96 5.32
CA THR A 195 18.60 -18.19 4.24
C THR A 195 19.06 -17.70 2.87
N TRP A 196 20.19 -17.00 2.73
CA TRP A 196 20.69 -16.54 1.44
C TRP A 196 21.17 -17.70 0.53
N TRP A 197 20.70 -17.88 -0.70
CA TRP A 197 19.55 -17.29 -1.40
C TRP A 197 18.41 -18.33 -1.46
N TYR A 198 17.37 -18.12 -0.65
CA TYR A 198 16.26 -19.05 -0.42
C TYR A 198 16.72 -20.46 -0.06
N LYS A 199 17.72 -20.59 0.83
CA LYS A 199 18.06 -21.86 1.50
C LYS A 199 17.02 -22.12 2.58
N THR A 200 15.97 -22.82 2.20
CA THR A 200 14.72 -22.90 2.96
C THR A 200 14.83 -23.78 4.21
N GLU A 201 15.83 -24.65 4.28
CA GLU A 201 16.14 -25.45 5.46
C GLU A 201 16.39 -24.57 6.69
N HIS A 202 16.98 -23.39 6.50
CA HIS A 202 17.27 -22.42 7.56
C HIS A 202 16.04 -21.66 8.05
N PHE A 203 14.87 -21.83 7.43
CA PHE A 203 13.62 -21.37 8.02
C PHE A 203 13.24 -22.15 9.28
N TRP A 204 13.75 -23.37 9.41
CA TRP A 204 13.35 -24.32 10.46
C TRP A 204 14.49 -24.68 11.39
N LEU A 205 15.71 -24.78 10.84
CA LEU A 205 16.90 -25.06 11.64
C LEU A 205 17.15 -23.92 12.63
N GLY A 206 17.35 -24.27 13.91
CA GLY A 206 17.55 -23.30 14.98
C GLY A 206 16.31 -22.49 15.34
N TYR A 207 15.12 -22.87 14.84
CA TYR A 207 13.87 -22.28 15.32
C TYR A 207 13.70 -22.56 16.83
N PRO A 208 13.25 -21.59 17.64
CA PRO A 208 12.81 -20.24 17.26
C PRO A 208 13.93 -19.21 17.12
N HIS A 209 13.86 -18.38 16.07
CA HIS A 209 14.81 -17.30 15.80
C HIS A 209 14.50 -16.05 16.63
N ARG A 210 14.63 -16.16 17.97
CA ARG A 210 14.26 -15.08 18.92
C ARG A 210 15.14 -13.85 18.82
N GLU A 211 16.41 -14.05 18.48
CA GLU A 211 17.39 -12.97 18.41
C GLU A 211 17.54 -12.46 16.98
N MET A 212 17.52 -11.15 16.85
CA MET A 212 17.57 -10.44 15.58
C MET A 212 18.71 -9.43 15.59
N THR A 213 19.40 -9.30 14.47
CA THR A 213 20.29 -8.15 14.27
C THR A 213 19.46 -6.88 14.25
N TRP A 214 20.06 -5.74 14.59
CA TRP A 214 19.38 -4.46 14.53
C TRP A 214 18.83 -4.18 13.12
N ARG A 215 19.55 -4.59 12.07
CA ARG A 215 19.15 -4.43 10.66
C ARG A 215 17.90 -5.23 10.36
N LEU A 216 17.86 -6.50 10.78
CA LEU A 216 16.68 -7.36 10.61
C LEU A 216 15.47 -6.78 11.33
N LYS A 217 15.64 -6.41 12.61
CA LYS A 217 14.54 -5.87 13.42
C LYS A 217 13.99 -4.57 12.83
N THR A 218 14.85 -3.60 12.55
CA THR A 218 14.42 -2.31 11.96
C THR A 218 13.74 -2.53 10.62
N TYR A 219 14.31 -3.35 9.73
CA TYR A 219 13.70 -3.65 8.44
C TYR A 219 12.28 -4.23 8.61
N TYR A 220 12.11 -5.19 9.52
CA TYR A 220 10.83 -5.82 9.78
C TYR A 220 9.77 -4.85 10.30
N LEU A 221 10.13 -4.03 11.30
CA LEU A 221 9.22 -3.06 11.89
C LEU A 221 8.86 -1.93 10.91
N MET A 222 9.80 -1.51 10.07
CA MET A 222 9.56 -0.53 9.00
C MET A 222 8.59 -1.05 7.94
N GLN A 223 8.74 -2.32 7.54
CA GLN A 223 7.77 -3.01 6.68
C GLN A 223 6.40 -3.07 7.33
N ALA A 224 6.31 -3.53 8.58
CA ALA A 224 5.05 -3.61 9.31
C ALA A 224 4.34 -2.25 9.39
N ALA A 225 5.07 -1.18 9.72
CA ALA A 225 4.54 0.17 9.75
C ALA A 225 4.00 0.63 8.39
N TYR A 226 4.71 0.36 7.30
CA TYR A 226 4.25 0.69 5.96
C TYR A 226 2.98 -0.07 5.57
N TRP A 227 2.94 -1.39 5.78
CA TRP A 227 1.76 -2.18 5.41
C TRP A 227 0.53 -1.84 6.26
N CYS A 228 0.72 -1.50 7.54
CA CYS A 228 -0.34 -0.91 8.37
C CYS A 228 -0.82 0.43 7.80
N GLN A 229 0.11 1.32 7.44
CA GLN A 229 -0.18 2.62 6.86
C GLN A 229 -0.97 2.49 5.54
N GLN A 230 -0.55 1.59 4.65
CA GLN A 230 -1.21 1.32 3.38
C GLN A 230 -2.62 0.70 3.60
N THR A 231 -2.78 -0.15 4.60
CA THR A 231 -4.09 -0.69 4.99
C THR A 231 -5.03 0.41 5.48
N ILE A 232 -4.54 1.38 6.27
CA ILE A 232 -5.34 2.52 6.71
C ILE A 232 -5.81 3.36 5.51
N ILE A 233 -4.91 3.64 4.55
CA ILE A 233 -5.25 4.33 3.30
C ILE A 233 -6.35 3.58 2.54
N LEU A 234 -6.21 2.27 2.41
CA LEU A 234 -7.16 1.41 1.70
C LEU A 234 -8.52 1.38 2.40
N ALA A 235 -8.54 1.18 3.71
CA ALA A 235 -9.75 1.05 4.53
C ALA A 235 -10.55 2.36 4.55
N LEU A 236 -9.87 3.50 4.66
CA LEU A 236 -10.49 4.82 4.60
C LEU A 236 -10.88 5.24 3.18
N LYS A 237 -10.64 4.38 2.17
CA LYS A 237 -10.88 4.65 0.74
C LYS A 237 -10.31 6.01 0.34
N ILE A 238 -9.13 6.31 0.87
CA ILE A 238 -8.45 7.56 0.59
C ILE A 238 -8.12 7.63 -0.91
N GLU A 239 -7.78 6.49 -1.51
CA GLU A 239 -7.61 6.32 -2.95
C GLU A 239 -8.90 5.84 -3.61
N LYS A 240 -9.11 6.25 -4.86
CA LYS A 240 -10.25 5.77 -5.66
C LYS A 240 -10.18 4.24 -5.74
N PRO A 241 -11.23 3.51 -5.32
CA PRO A 241 -11.24 2.05 -5.40
C PRO A 241 -11.01 1.57 -6.84
N ARG A 242 -10.15 0.57 -6.97
CA ARG A 242 -9.82 -0.07 -8.27
C ARG A 242 -10.86 -1.17 -8.60
N LYS A 243 -10.89 -1.63 -9.86
CA LYS A 243 -11.76 -2.75 -10.28
C LYS A 243 -11.44 -4.06 -9.51
N ASP A 244 -10.19 -4.23 -9.08
CA ASP A 244 -9.66 -5.34 -8.27
C ASP A 244 -9.60 -5.04 -6.76
N PHE A 245 -10.49 -4.16 -6.26
CA PHE A 245 -10.47 -3.72 -4.87
C PHE A 245 -10.68 -4.87 -3.87
N LYS A 246 -11.51 -5.87 -4.19
CA LYS A 246 -11.80 -6.99 -3.27
C LYS A 246 -10.56 -7.87 -3.10
N GLU A 247 -9.88 -8.17 -4.20
CA GLU A 247 -8.64 -8.95 -4.23
C GLU A 247 -7.52 -8.19 -3.53
N LEU A 248 -7.45 -6.87 -3.72
CA LEU A 248 -6.50 -6.01 -3.01
C LEU A 248 -6.76 -5.98 -1.49
N VAL A 249 -8.02 -5.93 -1.05
CA VAL A 249 -8.37 -6.03 0.38
C VAL A 249 -8.01 -7.40 0.94
N ALA A 250 -8.33 -8.49 0.23
CA ALA A 250 -7.95 -9.84 0.62
C ALA A 250 -6.43 -9.98 0.76
N HIS A 251 -5.67 -9.41 -0.18
CA HIS A 251 -4.22 -9.34 -0.10
C HIS A 251 -3.73 -8.63 1.16
N HIS A 252 -4.29 -7.47 1.52
CA HIS A 252 -3.86 -6.74 2.72
C HIS A 252 -4.16 -7.51 4.01
N ILE A 253 -5.30 -8.22 4.08
CA ILE A 253 -5.63 -9.09 5.21
C ILE A 253 -4.56 -10.20 5.35
N VAL A 254 -4.26 -10.90 4.25
CA VAL A 254 -3.24 -11.96 4.23
C VAL A 254 -1.86 -11.41 4.56
N THR A 255 -1.49 -10.25 4.02
CA THR A 255 -0.20 -9.61 4.29
C THR A 255 -0.07 -9.22 5.76
N LEU A 256 -1.05 -8.54 6.36
CA LEU A 256 -1.00 -8.19 7.78
C LEU A 256 -0.96 -9.42 8.68
N TRP A 257 -1.70 -10.47 8.32
CA TRP A 257 -1.63 -11.76 9.01
C TRP A 257 -0.21 -12.34 8.95
N LEU A 258 0.38 -12.45 7.75
CA LEU A 258 1.72 -12.98 7.57
C LEU A 258 2.74 -12.16 8.33
N VAL A 259 2.74 -10.83 8.21
CA VAL A 259 3.69 -9.93 8.89
C VAL A 259 3.57 -10.04 10.40
N GLY A 260 2.34 -9.98 10.94
CA GLY A 260 2.09 -10.06 12.38
C GLY A 260 2.50 -11.40 12.97
N TRP A 261 2.04 -12.51 12.38
CA TRP A 261 2.32 -13.85 12.90
C TRP A 261 3.79 -14.25 12.76
N SER A 262 4.42 -13.96 11.62
CA SER A 262 5.84 -14.31 11.43
C SER A 262 6.77 -13.55 12.38
N TYR A 263 6.45 -12.30 12.75
CA TYR A 263 7.16 -11.62 13.83
C TYR A 263 6.80 -12.20 15.21
N GLY A 264 5.49 -12.38 15.45
CA GLY A 264 4.94 -12.85 16.72
C GLY A 264 5.40 -14.24 17.13
N ILE A 265 5.65 -15.14 16.19
CA ILE A 265 6.12 -16.52 16.45
C ILE A 265 7.56 -16.74 16.01
N SER A 266 8.36 -15.68 15.86
CA SER A 266 9.81 -15.79 15.58
C SER A 266 10.16 -16.53 14.28
N LEU A 267 9.33 -16.37 13.24
CA LEU A 267 9.55 -16.85 11.85
C LEU A 267 9.97 -15.71 10.91
N THR A 268 10.74 -14.74 11.41
CA THR A 268 11.15 -13.55 10.66
C THR A 268 11.95 -13.91 9.41
N TYR A 269 12.62 -15.06 9.37
CA TYR A 269 13.40 -15.54 8.22
C TYR A 269 12.51 -15.89 7.01
N ILE A 270 11.35 -16.52 7.26
CA ILE A 270 10.33 -16.74 6.23
C ILE A 270 9.74 -15.39 5.82
N GLY A 271 9.42 -14.54 6.80
CA GLY A 271 8.86 -13.21 6.56
C GLY A 271 9.72 -12.34 5.64
N VAL A 272 11.03 -12.24 5.91
CA VAL A 272 12.00 -11.53 5.05
C VAL A 272 12.05 -12.11 3.64
N SER A 273 12.03 -13.44 3.53
CA SER A 273 12.03 -14.10 2.22
C SER A 273 10.77 -13.75 1.41
N VAL A 274 9.60 -13.73 2.05
CA VAL A 274 8.35 -13.30 1.42
C VAL A 274 8.42 -11.81 1.04
N PHE A 275 8.85 -10.92 1.94
CA PHE A 275 9.01 -9.49 1.62
C PHE A 275 9.90 -9.25 0.40
N VAL A 276 11.05 -9.92 0.33
CA VAL A 276 11.98 -9.78 -0.80
C VAL A 276 11.33 -10.23 -2.11
N THR A 277 10.60 -11.36 -2.14
CA THR A 277 9.88 -11.77 -3.36
C THR A 277 8.86 -10.72 -3.80
N MET A 278 8.15 -10.13 -2.84
CA MET A 278 7.07 -9.19 -3.14
C MET A 278 7.61 -7.86 -3.62
N ASP A 279 8.41 -7.19 -2.79
CA ASP A 279 8.87 -5.83 -3.04
C ASP A 279 9.70 -5.75 -4.32
N VAL A 280 10.64 -6.67 -4.52
CA VAL A 280 11.53 -6.61 -5.69
C VAL A 280 10.72 -6.74 -6.99
N SER A 281 9.70 -7.60 -7.03
CA SER A 281 8.82 -7.69 -8.20
C SER A 281 7.97 -6.44 -8.43
N ASP A 282 7.54 -5.78 -7.34
CA ASP A 282 6.70 -4.59 -7.41
C ASP A 282 7.47 -3.35 -7.92
N ILE A 283 8.79 -3.31 -7.74
CA ILE A 283 9.66 -2.31 -8.39
C ILE A 283 9.44 -2.35 -9.91
N PHE A 284 9.55 -3.53 -10.52
CA PHE A 284 9.45 -3.67 -11.98
C PHE A 284 8.03 -3.41 -12.47
N LEU A 285 7.01 -3.83 -11.72
CA LEU A 285 5.61 -3.52 -12.04
C LEU A 285 5.36 -2.01 -12.06
N ALA A 286 5.76 -1.33 -10.99
CA ALA A 286 5.55 0.11 -10.84
C ALA A 286 6.39 0.89 -11.87
N PHE A 287 7.62 0.44 -12.15
CA PHE A 287 8.48 1.04 -13.15
C PHE A 287 7.91 0.92 -14.56
N ALA A 288 7.43 -0.27 -14.96
CA ALA A 288 6.80 -0.48 -16.26
C ALA A 288 5.60 0.46 -16.47
N LYS A 289 4.78 0.66 -15.44
CA LYS A 289 3.66 1.62 -15.48
C LYS A 289 4.12 3.07 -15.57
N CYS A 290 5.15 3.45 -14.81
CA CYS A 290 5.73 4.79 -14.90
C CYS A 290 6.21 5.10 -16.32
N VAL A 291 6.90 4.16 -16.96
CA VAL A 291 7.32 4.30 -18.37
C VAL A 291 6.10 4.42 -19.28
N ASN A 292 5.07 3.59 -19.09
CA ASN A 292 3.84 3.67 -19.88
C ASN A 292 3.14 5.03 -19.77
N TYR A 293 3.10 5.65 -18.58
CA TYR A 293 2.51 6.98 -18.41
C TYR A 293 3.31 8.10 -19.07
N VAL A 294 4.63 7.92 -19.25
CA VAL A 294 5.49 8.90 -19.94
C VAL A 294 5.43 8.68 -21.45
N ASN A 295 5.60 7.45 -21.89
CA ASN A 295 5.57 7.07 -23.30
C ASN A 295 5.24 5.57 -23.44
N GLU A 296 4.05 5.29 -23.98
CA GLU A 296 3.54 3.93 -24.20
C GLU A 296 4.45 3.11 -25.13
N ALA A 297 5.11 3.72 -26.11
CA ALA A 297 5.97 3.02 -27.07
C ALA A 297 7.21 2.39 -26.41
N TRP A 298 7.67 2.94 -25.28
CA TRP A 298 8.83 2.43 -24.52
C TRP A 298 8.44 1.46 -23.40
N SER A 299 7.15 1.20 -23.20
CA SER A 299 6.66 0.36 -22.09
C SER A 299 6.95 -1.15 -22.28
N GLY A 300 7.17 -1.60 -23.52
CA GLY A 300 7.35 -3.00 -23.89
C GLY A 300 8.52 -3.69 -23.17
N PRO A 301 9.78 -3.21 -23.30
CA PRO A 301 10.92 -3.86 -22.64
C PRO A 301 10.82 -3.92 -21.11
N PRO A 302 10.46 -2.84 -20.38
CA PRO A 302 10.22 -2.91 -18.94
C PRO A 302 9.11 -3.89 -18.55
N PHE A 303 8.03 -3.97 -19.35
CA PHE A 303 6.96 -4.93 -19.12
C PHE A 303 7.42 -6.38 -19.29
N ALA A 304 8.24 -6.67 -20.31
CA ALA A 304 8.81 -8.01 -20.51
C ALA A 304 9.72 -8.42 -19.33
N VAL A 305 10.60 -7.53 -18.87
CA VAL A 305 11.45 -7.77 -17.69
C VAL A 305 10.57 -8.01 -16.46
N PHE A 306 9.53 -7.20 -16.27
CA PHE A 306 8.57 -7.37 -15.19
C PHE A 306 7.93 -8.77 -15.21
N VAL A 307 7.48 -9.28 -16.36
CA VAL A 307 6.89 -10.63 -16.45
C VAL A 307 7.88 -11.71 -16.00
N CYS A 308 9.13 -11.62 -16.45
CA CYS A 308 10.18 -12.58 -16.05
C CYS A 308 10.45 -12.52 -14.54
N VAL A 309 10.61 -11.32 -13.99
CA VAL A 309 10.86 -11.12 -12.55
C VAL A 309 9.67 -11.59 -11.71
N TRP A 310 8.44 -11.25 -12.11
CA TRP A 310 7.23 -11.70 -11.44
C TRP A 310 7.14 -13.22 -11.43
N THR A 311 7.37 -13.87 -12.57
CA THR A 311 7.34 -15.34 -12.68
C THR A 311 8.34 -15.99 -11.72
N TYR A 312 9.57 -15.49 -11.68
CA TYR A 312 10.61 -16.04 -10.80
C TYR A 312 10.33 -15.77 -9.32
N LEU A 313 10.08 -14.51 -8.94
CA LEU A 313 9.94 -14.13 -7.54
C LEU A 313 8.58 -14.50 -6.95
N ARG A 314 7.48 -14.16 -7.63
CA ARG A 314 6.12 -14.35 -7.10
C ARG A 314 5.64 -15.78 -7.20
N HIS A 315 6.17 -16.59 -8.11
CA HIS A 315 5.73 -17.97 -8.30
C HIS A 315 6.80 -18.98 -7.97
N TYR A 316 7.93 -19.01 -8.68
CA TYR A 316 8.94 -20.04 -8.44
C TYR A 316 9.47 -20.03 -6.99
N LEU A 317 9.90 -18.86 -6.48
CA LEU A 317 10.39 -18.76 -5.10
C LEU A 317 9.28 -18.90 -4.06
N ASN A 318 8.07 -18.40 -4.33
CA ASN A 318 6.94 -18.58 -3.41
C ASN A 318 6.53 -20.07 -3.28
N ILE A 319 6.47 -20.80 -4.40
CA ILE A 319 6.25 -22.25 -4.41
C ILE A 319 7.38 -22.98 -3.66
N LYS A 320 8.64 -22.53 -3.82
CA LYS A 320 9.76 -23.08 -3.03
C LYS A 320 9.56 -22.88 -1.53
N ILE A 321 9.08 -21.71 -1.09
CA ILE A 321 8.73 -21.46 0.31
C ILE A 321 7.58 -22.38 0.77
N LEU A 322 6.50 -22.51 -0.02
CA LEU A 322 5.38 -23.40 0.29
C LEU A 322 5.82 -24.86 0.42
N TYR A 323 6.67 -25.32 -0.51
CA TYR A 323 7.24 -26.65 -0.48
C TYR A 323 8.06 -26.88 0.79
N SER A 324 8.84 -25.88 1.22
CA SER A 324 9.57 -25.92 2.48
C SER A 324 8.66 -26.03 3.70
N VAL A 325 7.60 -25.23 3.79
CA VAL A 325 6.60 -25.35 4.87
C VAL A 325 5.96 -26.73 4.87
N TYR A 326 5.72 -27.31 3.69
CA TYR A 326 5.12 -28.63 3.59
C TYR A 326 6.08 -29.78 3.96
N THR A 327 7.34 -29.73 3.55
CA THR A 327 8.28 -30.86 3.66
C THR A 327 9.30 -30.72 4.78
N GLU A 328 9.69 -29.50 5.12
CA GLU A 328 10.82 -29.21 6.01
C GLU A 328 10.40 -28.77 7.42
N PHE A 329 9.10 -28.61 7.70
CA PHE A 329 8.58 -28.26 9.03
C PHE A 329 9.12 -29.15 10.16
N ASN A 330 9.35 -30.44 9.88
CA ASN A 330 9.88 -31.38 10.86
C ASN A 330 11.35 -31.17 11.22
N LYS A 331 12.07 -30.28 10.51
CA LYS A 331 13.44 -29.86 10.84
C LYS A 331 13.49 -28.94 12.08
N ILE A 332 12.34 -28.42 12.53
CA ILE A 332 12.25 -27.74 13.82
C ILE A 332 12.62 -28.74 14.93
N PRO A 333 13.47 -28.34 15.91
CA PRO A 333 13.82 -29.18 17.05
C PRO A 333 12.61 -29.84 17.72
N PHE A 334 12.75 -31.11 18.10
CA PHE A 334 11.63 -31.93 18.56
C PHE A 334 10.94 -31.36 19.80
N ASP A 335 11.72 -30.80 20.73
CA ASP A 335 11.28 -30.11 21.96
C ASP A 335 10.36 -28.93 21.66
N GLN A 336 10.66 -28.15 20.60
CA GLN A 336 9.85 -27.01 20.18
C GLN A 336 8.55 -27.42 19.46
N ARG A 337 8.36 -28.71 19.16
CA ARG A 337 7.16 -29.24 18.47
C ARG A 337 6.17 -29.96 19.38
N GLN A 338 6.47 -30.09 20.68
CA GLN A 338 5.66 -30.90 21.59
C GLN A 338 4.47 -30.17 22.22
N ALA A 339 4.59 -28.87 22.46
CA ALA A 339 3.61 -28.12 23.26
C ALA A 339 3.21 -26.81 22.58
N PHE A 340 1.93 -26.48 22.72
CA PHE A 340 1.39 -25.18 22.33
C PHE A 340 1.22 -24.36 23.61
N ASP A 341 2.22 -23.53 23.89
CA ASP A 341 2.24 -22.63 25.04
C ASP A 341 2.70 -21.22 24.60
N PRO A 342 1.76 -20.42 24.06
CA PRO A 342 2.03 -19.06 23.61
C PRO A 342 2.63 -18.13 24.68
N LEU A 343 2.32 -18.35 25.96
CA LEU A 343 2.78 -17.49 27.05
C LEU A 343 4.28 -17.65 27.31
N ASN A 344 4.81 -18.85 27.05
CA ASN A 344 6.23 -19.18 27.14
C ASN A 344 6.94 -19.18 25.77
N ASP A 345 6.34 -18.55 24.76
CA ASP A 345 6.87 -18.46 23.39
C ASP A 345 7.13 -19.83 22.74
N ASN A 346 6.28 -20.82 23.03
CA ASN A 346 6.29 -22.13 22.41
C ASN A 346 5.06 -22.31 21.53
N TRP A 347 5.28 -22.47 20.22
CA TRP A 347 4.19 -22.39 19.24
C TRP A 347 4.08 -23.64 18.37
N MET A 348 5.17 -24.33 18.02
CA MET A 348 5.27 -25.12 16.77
C MET A 348 4.72 -26.55 16.83
N VAL A 349 3.53 -26.74 17.40
CA VAL A 349 2.80 -28.01 17.31
C VAL A 349 2.36 -28.32 15.87
N GLY A 350 2.07 -29.60 15.58
CA GLY A 350 1.85 -30.07 14.21
C GLY A 350 0.81 -29.32 13.37
N TRP A 351 -0.27 -28.81 13.99
CA TRP A 351 -1.29 -28.04 13.27
C TRP A 351 -0.84 -26.61 12.88
N MET A 352 0.18 -26.04 13.54
CA MET A 352 0.72 -24.72 13.20
C MET A 352 1.38 -24.69 11.82
N LYS A 353 1.81 -25.85 11.32
CA LYS A 353 2.23 -26.00 9.92
C LYS A 353 1.19 -25.42 8.96
N TRP A 354 -0.10 -25.67 9.20
CA TRP A 354 -1.18 -25.17 8.36
C TRP A 354 -1.44 -23.67 8.55
N GLN A 355 -1.23 -23.14 9.76
CA GLN A 355 -1.30 -21.70 10.01
C GLN A 355 -0.22 -20.91 9.28
N ILE A 356 0.91 -21.54 8.96
CA ILE A 356 1.97 -20.96 8.13
C ILE A 356 1.66 -21.19 6.64
N PHE A 357 1.26 -22.41 6.28
CA PHE A 357 1.06 -22.81 4.88
C PHE A 357 -0.11 -22.08 4.22
N VAL A 358 -1.28 -22.06 4.87
CA VAL A 358 -2.53 -21.51 4.30
C VAL A 358 -2.40 -20.05 3.88
N PRO A 359 -1.91 -19.11 4.71
CA PRO A 359 -1.82 -17.71 4.29
C PRO A 359 -0.79 -17.49 3.16
N ILE A 360 0.33 -18.23 3.14
CA ILE A 360 1.29 -18.17 2.01
C ILE A 360 0.64 -18.74 0.75
N PHE A 361 -0.18 -19.79 0.87
CA PHE A 361 -0.90 -20.37 -0.25
C PHE A 361 -1.99 -19.42 -0.79
N LEU A 362 -2.75 -18.77 0.09
CA LEU A 362 -3.71 -17.73 -0.30
C LEU A 362 -3.02 -16.57 -1.02
N LEU A 363 -1.85 -16.17 -0.55
CA LEU A 363 -1.01 -15.17 -1.20
C LEU A 363 -0.60 -15.62 -2.61
N GLN A 364 -0.22 -16.89 -2.78
CA GLN A 364 0.07 -17.48 -4.09
C GLN A 364 -1.15 -17.49 -5.02
N CYS A 365 -2.35 -17.82 -4.51
CA CYS A 365 -3.59 -17.77 -5.28
C CYS A 365 -3.91 -16.35 -5.79
N ILE A 366 -3.73 -15.34 -4.94
CA ILE A 366 -3.92 -13.93 -5.34
C ILE A 366 -2.86 -13.52 -6.38
N ASN A 367 -1.61 -13.93 -6.20
CA ASN A 367 -0.56 -13.68 -7.20
C ASN A 367 -0.88 -14.35 -8.54
N LEU A 368 -1.44 -15.57 -8.55
CA LEU A 368 -1.87 -16.26 -9.77
C LEU A 368 -3.03 -15.54 -10.46
N PHE A 369 -3.98 -14.99 -9.71
CA PHE A 369 -5.05 -14.15 -10.27
C PHE A 369 -4.46 -12.95 -11.04
N TRP A 370 -3.53 -12.21 -10.43
CA TRP A 370 -2.88 -11.09 -11.13
C TRP A 370 -1.98 -11.56 -12.28
N TYR A 371 -1.34 -12.72 -12.15
CA TYR A 371 -0.53 -13.31 -13.21
C TYR A 371 -1.35 -13.66 -14.44
N PHE A 372 -2.56 -14.18 -14.26
CA PHE A 372 -3.51 -14.38 -15.35
C PHE A 372 -3.80 -13.07 -16.09
N LEU A 373 -4.02 -11.96 -15.35
CA LEU A 373 -4.22 -10.64 -15.97
C LEU A 373 -2.98 -10.15 -16.74
N ILE A 374 -1.79 -10.40 -16.19
CA ILE A 374 -0.51 -10.02 -16.81
C ILE A 374 -0.32 -10.80 -18.13
N TRP A 375 -0.53 -12.11 -18.12
CA TRP A 375 -0.46 -12.93 -19.33
C TRP A 375 -1.51 -12.55 -20.36
N ARG A 376 -2.73 -12.23 -19.92
CA ARG A 376 -3.78 -11.75 -20.82
C ARG A 376 -3.36 -10.47 -21.56
N ILE A 377 -2.67 -9.55 -20.87
CA ILE A 377 -2.12 -8.34 -21.48
C ILE A 377 -0.97 -8.69 -22.43
N LEU A 378 -0.04 -9.55 -22.00
CA LEU A 378 1.10 -9.97 -22.82
C LEU A 378 0.66 -10.63 -24.13
N VAL A 379 -0.30 -11.57 -24.07
CA VAL A 379 -0.86 -12.23 -25.26
C VAL A 379 -1.53 -11.22 -26.18
N ARG A 380 -2.24 -10.22 -25.62
CA ARG A 380 -2.85 -9.16 -26.42
C ARG A 380 -1.81 -8.32 -27.17
N ILE A 381 -0.72 -7.95 -26.50
CA ILE A 381 0.38 -7.18 -27.09
C ILE A 381 1.05 -7.98 -28.21
N VAL A 382 1.32 -9.27 -27.99
CA VAL A 382 2.05 -10.12 -28.95
C VAL A 382 1.19 -10.51 -30.16
N LEU A 383 -0.11 -10.79 -29.96
CA LEU A 383 -0.97 -11.32 -31.04
C LEU A 383 -1.74 -10.26 -31.83
N PHE A 384 -2.07 -9.12 -31.22
CA PHE A 384 -3.03 -8.19 -31.83
C PHE A 384 -2.46 -6.85 -32.27
N ASP A 385 -1.16 -6.58 -32.10
CA ASP A 385 -0.47 -5.33 -32.50
C ASP A 385 -1.25 -4.03 -32.19
N VAL A 386 -2.08 -4.08 -31.15
CA VAL A 386 -2.97 -2.99 -30.75
C VAL A 386 -2.67 -2.72 -29.29
N ILE A 387 -1.87 -1.68 -29.09
CA ILE A 387 -1.72 -0.95 -27.83
C ILE A 387 -3.04 -0.20 -27.60
N LYS A 388 -4.08 -0.93 -27.21
CA LYS A 388 -5.23 -0.37 -26.49
C LYS A 388 -5.42 -1.17 -25.22
N ASP A 389 -4.84 -0.61 -24.16
CA ASP A 389 -4.95 -1.11 -22.80
C ASP A 389 -6.34 -0.73 -22.25
N GLU A 390 -7.29 -1.67 -22.25
CA GLU A 390 -8.59 -1.54 -21.55
C GLU A 390 -8.43 -1.37 -20.02
N ARG A 391 -7.21 -1.49 -19.47
CA ARG A 391 -6.92 -1.17 -18.08
C ARG A 391 -6.54 0.31 -17.88
N SER A 392 -6.14 1.03 -18.94
CA SER A 392 -5.87 2.47 -18.91
C SER A 392 -6.93 3.34 -19.61
N ASP A 393 -7.68 2.79 -20.57
CA ASP A 393 -8.67 3.55 -21.36
C ASP A 393 -9.89 4.05 -20.54
N ASP A 394 -10.19 3.43 -19.39
CA ASP A 394 -11.38 3.79 -18.58
C ASP A 394 -11.06 4.74 -17.40
N GLU A 395 -9.82 5.21 -17.25
CA GLU A 395 -9.53 6.27 -16.28
C GLU A 395 -9.74 7.68 -16.85
N ASP A 396 -9.85 7.81 -18.18
CA ASP A 396 -10.14 9.05 -18.90
C ASP A 396 -11.66 9.26 -19.12
N SER A 397 -12.49 8.20 -19.09
CA SER A 397 -13.94 8.27 -19.38
C SER A 397 -14.79 9.02 -18.33
N ASP A 398 -14.29 9.15 -17.10
CA ASP A 398 -14.98 9.90 -16.02
C ASP A 398 -14.73 11.41 -16.07
N SER A 399 -13.74 11.88 -16.86
CA SER A 399 -13.42 13.30 -17.03
C SER A 399 -14.18 13.94 -18.20
N GLU A 400 -14.37 13.23 -19.30
CA GLU A 400 -15.10 13.77 -20.47
C GLU A 400 -16.61 13.82 -20.23
N SER A 401 -17.16 12.88 -19.46
CA SER A 401 -18.60 12.85 -19.12
C SER A 401 -19.08 14.04 -18.29
N LYS A 402 -18.17 14.81 -17.67
CA LYS A 402 -18.50 16.05 -16.94
C LYS A 402 -18.42 17.32 -17.78
N GLN A 403 -17.66 17.34 -18.89
CA GLN A 403 -17.63 18.49 -19.79
C GLN A 403 -18.80 18.47 -20.79
N VAL A 404 -19.24 17.30 -21.23
CA VAL A 404 -20.37 17.18 -22.17
C VAL A 404 -21.71 17.53 -21.49
N GLY A 405 -21.88 17.19 -20.20
CA GLY A 405 -23.11 17.47 -19.46
C GLY A 405 -23.33 18.93 -19.04
N GLU A 406 -22.32 19.80 -19.19
CA GLU A 406 -22.41 21.24 -18.90
C GLU A 406 -22.56 22.07 -20.19
N ALA A 407 -22.14 21.54 -21.34
CA ALA A 407 -22.41 22.14 -22.66
C ALA A 407 -23.87 21.95 -23.10
N ASP A 408 -24.50 20.80 -22.81
CA ASP A 408 -25.91 20.51 -23.15
C ASP A 408 -26.95 21.22 -22.24
N LYS A 409 -26.51 22.07 -21.30
CA LYS A 409 -27.38 22.91 -20.47
C LYS A 409 -27.24 24.41 -20.75
N ALA A 410 -26.42 24.77 -21.74
CA ALA A 410 -26.17 26.15 -22.14
C ALA A 410 -26.64 26.44 -23.58
N GLU A 411 -27.52 25.60 -24.14
CA GLU A 411 -28.24 25.87 -25.39
C GLU A 411 -29.75 25.97 -25.17
#